data_AF-A0A2K6MYT5-F1
#
_entry.id   AF-A0A2K6MYT5-F1
#
_cell.length_a   1.000
_cell.length_b   1.000
_cell.length_c   1.000
_cell.angle_alpha   90.00
_cell.angle_beta   90.00
_cell.angle_gamma   90.00
#
_symmetry.space_group_name_H-M   'P 1'
#
loop_
_entity.id
_entity.type
_entity.pdbx_description
1 polymer ?
#
loop_
_entity_poly.entity_id
_entity_poly.type
_entity_poly.pdbx_seq_one_letter_code
_entity_poly.pdbx_strand_id
1 'polypeptide(L)'
;KHPIHFCQIMLFFRSNLYFQNKVITKEYLVNIMEYRASHSTPIQWCQDYEVEAYRRRHNSSGLNFFTWFSDHNFAGSSRIAEILCEDLWRNPLQYYRRMKPPEEGTEISGEPSVGT
;
A
#
# COMPACT_ATOMS: atom_id res chain seq x y z
N LYS A 1 -2.62 14.76 28.57
CA LYS A 1 -1.73 14.08 27.59
C LYS A 1 -2.64 13.35 26.63
N HIS A 2 -2.58 13.66 25.33
CA HIS A 2 -3.36 12.92 24.33
C HIS A 2 -2.71 11.55 24.09
N PRO A 3 -3.48 10.48 23.86
CA PRO A 3 -2.92 9.17 23.56
C PRO A 3 -2.19 9.25 22.22
N ILE A 4 -0.89 8.94 22.25
CA ILE A 4 -0.12 8.71 21.03
C ILE A 4 -0.31 7.23 20.71
N HIS A 5 -0.91 6.94 19.56
CA HIS A 5 -1.00 5.58 19.06
C HIS A 5 0.22 5.27 18.20
N PHE A 6 0.53 3.99 18.07
CA PHE A 6 1.62 3.50 17.25
C PHE A 6 1.02 2.67 16.12
N CYS A 7 1.24 3.08 14.87
CA CYS A 7 0.96 2.22 13.73
C CYS A 7 2.28 1.68 13.16
N GLN A 8 2.38 0.37 13.06
CA GLN A 8 3.47 -0.31 12.36
C GLN A 8 2.90 -1.09 11.20
N ILE A 9 3.36 -0.75 10.01
CA ILE A 9 2.99 -1.43 8.77
C ILE A 9 4.08 -2.43 8.48
N MET A 10 3.71 -3.70 8.38
CA MET A 10 4.64 -4.80 8.07
C MET A 10 4.25 -5.42 6.72
N LEU A 11 5.18 -5.44 5.79
CA LEU A 11 4.99 -6.01 4.47
C LEU A 11 5.86 -7.24 4.31
N PHE A 12 5.21 -8.37 4.06
CA PHE A 12 5.85 -9.67 3.94
C PHE A 12 6.04 -10.01 2.46
N PHE A 13 7.28 -10.29 2.08
CA PHE A 13 7.64 -10.62 0.72
C PHE A 13 8.09 -12.07 0.63
N ARG A 14 7.70 -12.73 -0.45
CA ARG A 14 8.33 -13.98 -0.87
C ARG A 14 9.74 -13.67 -1.40
N SER A 15 10.57 -14.71 -1.47
CA SER A 15 11.84 -14.64 -2.16
C SER A 15 11.63 -14.09 -3.57
N ASN A 16 12.40 -13.08 -3.93
CA ASN A 16 12.35 -12.42 -5.23
C ASN A 16 13.76 -11.96 -5.63
N LEU A 17 13.95 -11.58 -6.89
CA LEU A 17 15.28 -11.26 -7.44
C LEU A 17 15.75 -9.84 -7.11
N TYR A 18 14.87 -8.97 -6.63
CA TYR A 18 15.14 -7.53 -6.53
C TYR A 18 15.81 -7.15 -5.21
N PHE A 19 15.32 -7.69 -4.09
CA PHE A 19 15.81 -7.37 -2.76
C PHE A 19 15.69 -8.55 -1.80
N GLN A 20 16.52 -8.54 -0.77
CA GLN A 20 16.66 -9.66 0.17
C GLN A 20 15.66 -9.63 1.33
N ASN A 21 15.04 -8.48 1.61
CA ASN A 21 14.11 -8.32 2.73
C ASN A 21 12.93 -9.31 2.60
N LYS A 22 12.77 -10.16 3.62
CA LYS A 22 11.53 -10.96 3.80
C LYS A 22 10.41 -10.11 4.41
N VAL A 23 10.78 -9.11 5.21
CA VAL A 23 9.87 -8.16 5.84
C VAL A 23 10.44 -6.76 5.71
N ILE A 24 9.61 -5.81 5.28
CA ILE A 24 9.91 -4.38 5.33
C ILE A 24 8.87 -3.74 6.25
N THR A 25 9.34 -3.02 7.27
CA THR A 25 8.48 -2.29 8.19
C THR A 25 8.52 -0.79 7.97
N LYS A 26 7.41 -0.11 8.24
CA LYS A 26 7.36 1.34 8.37
C LYS A 26 6.48 1.73 9.56
N GLU A 27 7.00 2.62 10.39
CA GLU A 27 6.45 2.96 11.70
C GLU A 27 6.03 4.41 11.77
N TYR A 28 4.92 4.63 12.46
CA TYR A 28 4.28 5.92 12.60
C TYR A 28 3.87 6.15 14.06
N LEU A 29 4.20 7.34 14.55
CA LEU A 29 3.58 7.92 15.73
C LEU A 29 2.32 8.65 15.27
N VAL A 30 1.19 8.24 15.82
CA VAL A 30 -0.13 8.75 15.44
C VAL A 30 -0.65 9.63 16.57
N ASN A 31 -0.93 10.88 16.25
CA ASN A 31 -1.62 11.81 17.12
C ASN A 31 -2.94 12.24 16.44
N ILE A 32 -3.80 12.94 17.18
CA ILE A 32 -5.13 13.39 16.71
C ILE A 32 -5.05 14.20 15.40
N MET A 33 -3.91 14.86 15.14
CA MET A 33 -3.73 15.73 13.98
C MET A 33 -2.95 15.09 12.83
N GLU A 34 -2.10 14.08 13.08
CA GLU A 34 -1.18 13.58 12.05
C GLU A 34 -0.62 12.17 12.31
N TYR A 35 -0.24 11.52 11.21
CA TYR A 35 0.65 10.36 11.18
C TYR A 35 2.07 10.82 10.89
N ARG A 36 2.96 10.73 11.88
CA ARG A 36 4.37 11.09 11.74
C ARG A 36 5.23 9.84 11.60
N ALA A 37 5.91 9.69 10.46
CA ALA A 37 6.83 8.58 10.24
C ALA A 37 8.03 8.67 11.21
N SER A 38 8.31 7.58 11.92
CA SER A 38 9.42 7.50 12.88
C SER A 38 10.57 6.65 12.36
N HIS A 39 10.28 5.51 11.74
CA HIS A 39 11.27 4.53 11.31
C HIS A 39 10.78 3.78 10.05
N SER A 40 11.73 3.34 9.23
CA SER A 40 11.48 2.53 8.05
C SER A 40 12.65 1.58 7.83
N THR A 41 12.36 0.31 7.57
CA THR A 41 13.40 -0.68 7.24
C THR A 41 14.03 -0.31 5.89
N PRO A 42 15.37 -0.13 5.81
CA PRO A 42 16.03 0.07 4.53
C PRO A 42 15.88 -1.16 3.62
N ILE A 43 15.64 -0.91 2.33
CA ILE A 43 15.54 -1.97 1.33
C ILE A 43 16.96 -2.44 0.97
N GLN A 44 17.21 -3.74 1.14
CA GLN A 44 18.44 -4.44 0.85
C GLN A 44 18.40 -4.96 -0.59
N TRP A 45 18.70 -4.07 -1.53
CA TRP A 45 18.72 -4.39 -2.95
C TRP A 45 19.79 -5.46 -3.27
N CYS A 46 19.45 -6.38 -4.18
CA CYS A 46 20.45 -7.27 -4.76
C CYS A 46 21.39 -6.47 -5.68
N GLN A 47 22.65 -6.93 -5.81
CA GLN A 47 23.72 -6.23 -6.53
C GLN A 47 23.29 -5.73 -7.94
N ASP A 48 22.58 -6.57 -8.69
CA ASP A 48 22.14 -6.27 -10.05
C ASP A 48 21.09 -5.15 -10.13
N TYR A 49 20.40 -4.86 -9.02
CA TYR A 49 19.32 -3.87 -8.95
C TYR A 49 19.65 -2.65 -8.10
N GLU A 50 20.73 -2.69 -7.31
CA GLU A 50 21.12 -1.62 -6.40
C GLU A 50 21.40 -0.30 -7.13
N VAL A 51 22.16 -0.35 -8.23
CA VAL A 51 22.52 0.84 -9.03
C VAL A 51 21.26 1.50 -9.60
N GLU A 52 20.34 0.71 -10.15
CA GLU A 52 19.10 1.23 -10.73
C GLU A 52 18.17 1.77 -9.64
N ALA A 53 18.09 1.11 -8.48
CA ALA A 53 17.30 1.60 -7.35
C ALA A 53 17.81 2.94 -6.84
N TYR A 54 19.13 3.10 -6.71
CA TYR A 54 19.75 4.37 -6.32
C TYR A 54 19.47 5.46 -7.37
N ARG A 55 19.69 5.16 -8.65
CA ARG A 55 19.41 6.10 -9.75
C ARG A 55 17.95 6.55 -9.75
N ARG A 56 17.01 5.62 -9.56
CA ARG A 56 15.58 5.94 -9.46
C ARG A 56 15.24 6.77 -8.24
N ARG A 57 15.88 6.54 -7.09
CA ARG A 57 15.68 7.36 -5.90
C ARG A 57 16.08 8.82 -6.14
N HIS A 58 17.17 9.07 -6.86
CA HIS A 58 17.64 10.42 -7.16
C HIS A 58 16.90 11.10 -8.30
N ASN A 59 16.41 10.33 -9.28
CA ASN A 59 15.70 10.87 -10.44
C ASN A 59 14.18 10.92 -10.27
N SER A 60 13.62 10.20 -9.29
CA SER A 60 12.18 10.21 -9.00
C SER A 60 11.85 11.35 -8.05
N SER A 61 11.19 12.38 -8.57
CA SER A 61 10.63 13.48 -7.77
C SER A 61 9.30 13.12 -7.09
N GLY A 62 8.78 11.91 -7.31
CA GLY A 62 7.44 11.49 -6.91
C GLY A 62 7.40 10.46 -5.79
N LEU A 63 6.33 10.50 -5.02
CA LEU A 63 5.98 9.45 -4.08
C LEU A 63 5.62 8.16 -4.86
N ASN A 64 6.39 7.11 -4.63
CA ASN A 64 6.09 5.76 -5.09
C ASN A 64 6.30 4.77 -3.94
N PHE A 65 5.95 3.51 -4.15
CA PHE A 65 6.03 2.49 -3.11
C PHE A 65 7.42 2.38 -2.47
N PHE A 66 8.50 2.44 -3.26
CA PHE A 66 9.87 2.28 -2.75
C PHE A 66 10.45 3.57 -2.16
N THR A 67 10.14 4.73 -2.76
CA THR A 67 10.56 6.03 -2.19
C THR A 67 9.81 6.35 -0.91
N TRP A 68 8.59 5.83 -0.73
CA TRP A 68 7.86 5.89 0.53
C TRP A 68 8.68 5.30 1.69
N PHE A 69 9.41 4.19 1.53
CA PHE A 69 10.28 3.67 2.61
C PHE A 69 11.57 4.47 2.84
N SER A 70 12.00 5.25 1.85
CA SER A 70 13.34 5.86 1.85
C SER A 70 13.38 7.31 2.32
N ASP A 71 12.26 8.03 2.26
CA ASP A 71 12.14 9.41 2.73
C ASP A 71 10.78 9.66 3.38
N HIS A 72 10.81 10.18 4.60
CA HIS A 72 9.63 10.46 5.41
C HIS A 72 8.92 11.75 5.00
N ASN A 73 9.61 12.66 4.31
CA ASN A 73 9.15 14.03 4.06
C ASN A 73 8.30 14.18 2.78
N PHE A 74 8.07 13.10 2.02
CA PHE A 74 7.22 13.17 0.85
C PHE A 74 5.78 13.56 1.22
N ALA A 75 5.26 14.57 0.53
CA ALA A 75 3.85 14.94 0.61
C ALA A 75 2.97 13.72 0.30
N GLY A 76 2.02 13.41 1.19
CA GLY A 76 1.14 12.25 1.07
C GLY A 76 1.68 10.95 1.71
N SER A 77 2.91 10.93 2.23
CA SER A 77 3.47 9.76 2.94
C SER A 77 2.64 9.35 4.17
N SER A 78 2.07 10.32 4.88
CA SER A 78 1.15 10.11 6.00
C SER A 78 -0.21 9.57 5.55
N ARG A 79 -0.71 10.04 4.40
CA ARG A 79 -2.00 9.57 3.84
C ARG A 79 -1.95 8.10 3.47
N ILE A 80 -0.82 7.60 2.97
CA ILE A 80 -0.64 6.15 2.73
C ILE A 80 -0.81 5.37 4.03
N ALA A 81 -0.20 5.83 5.13
CA ALA A 81 -0.32 5.15 6.41
C ALA A 81 -1.76 5.16 6.93
N GLU A 82 -2.45 6.29 6.83
CA GLU A 82 -3.87 6.39 7.20
C GLU A 82 -4.72 5.39 6.42
N ILE A 83 -4.56 5.33 5.08
CA ILE A 83 -5.29 4.38 4.24
C ILE A 83 -4.97 2.94 4.64
N LEU A 84 -3.70 2.61 4.85
CA LEU A 84 -3.30 1.24 5.20
C LEU A 84 -3.79 0.84 6.59
N CYS A 85 -3.60 1.67 7.61
CA CYS A 85 -3.93 1.35 9.01
C CYS A 85 -5.44 1.42 9.29
N GLU A 86 -6.15 2.42 8.76
CA GLU A 86 -7.54 2.70 9.16
C GLU A 86 -8.60 2.23 8.17
N ASP A 87 -8.26 2.06 6.89
CA ASP A 87 -9.22 1.74 5.85
C ASP A 87 -8.99 0.33 5.29
N LEU A 88 -7.85 0.13 4.62
CA LEU A 88 -7.51 -1.13 3.97
C LEU A 88 -7.40 -2.29 4.96
N TRP A 89 -6.80 -2.06 6.14
CA TRP A 89 -6.67 -3.11 7.16
C TRP A 89 -8.02 -3.55 7.74
N ARG A 90 -9.00 -2.64 7.84
CA ARG A 90 -10.32 -2.96 8.37
C ARG A 90 -11.14 -3.83 7.42
N ASN A 91 -11.04 -3.58 6.10
CA ASN A 91 -11.79 -4.35 5.10
C ASN A 91 -11.13 -4.38 3.71
N PRO A 92 -10.07 -5.19 3.51
CA PRO A 92 -9.36 -5.24 2.24
C PRO A 92 -10.20 -5.86 1.11
N LEU A 93 -11.18 -6.72 1.44
CA LEU A 93 -12.01 -7.40 0.47
C LEU A 93 -12.91 -6.46 -0.33
N GLN A 94 -13.35 -5.35 0.26
CA GLN A 94 -14.15 -4.37 -0.48
C GLN A 94 -13.40 -3.78 -1.68
N TYR A 95 -12.11 -3.49 -1.50
CA TYR A 95 -11.25 -2.97 -2.56
C TYR A 95 -10.99 -4.01 -3.64
N TYR A 96 -10.74 -5.26 -3.25
CA TYR A 96 -10.55 -6.35 -4.20
C TYR A 96 -11.82 -6.62 -5.03
N ARG A 97 -13.01 -6.61 -4.41
CA ARG A 97 -14.28 -6.85 -5.10
C ARG A 97 -14.65 -5.72 -6.06
N ARG A 98 -14.44 -4.45 -5.69
CA ARG A 98 -14.71 -3.30 -6.58
C ARG A 98 -13.83 -3.30 -7.84
N MET A 99 -12.66 -3.95 -7.81
CA MET A 99 -11.79 -4.11 -8.98
C MET A 99 -12.19 -5.26 -9.89
N LYS A 100 -13.04 -6.20 -9.43
CA LYS A 100 -13.58 -7.22 -10.34
C LYS A 100 -14.64 -6.57 -11.23
N PRO A 101 -14.56 -6.73 -12.56
CA PRO A 101 -15.69 -6.38 -13.41
C PRO A 101 -16.94 -7.13 -12.92
N PRO A 102 -18.15 -6.55 -13.07
CA PRO A 102 -19.38 -7.29 -12.81
C PRO A 102 -19.32 -8.59 -13.60
N GLU A 103 -19.56 -9.73 -12.93
CA GLU A 103 -19.70 -11.01 -13.63
C GLU A 103 -20.94 -10.91 -14.53
N GLU A 104 -20.75 -10.57 -15.80
CA GLU A 104 -21.79 -10.66 -16.83
C GLU A 104 -22.17 -12.13 -16.99
N GLY A 105 -23.41 -12.47 -16.63
CA GLY A 105 -23.96 -13.80 -16.84
C GLY A 105 -24.76 -14.34 -15.66
N THR A 106 -25.84 -13.67 -15.28
CA THR A 106 -27.04 -14.42 -14.90
C THR A 106 -28.01 -14.24 -16.05
N GLU A 107 -28.00 -15.20 -16.96
CA GLU A 107 -29.05 -15.39 -17.95
C GLU A 107 -30.37 -15.49 -17.18
N ILE A 108 -31.14 -14.41 -17.16
CA ILE A 108 -32.54 -14.48 -16.74
C ILE A 108 -33.25 -15.11 -17.94
N SER A 109 -33.42 -16.43 -17.83
CA SER A 109 -34.27 -17.26 -18.69
C SER A 109 -35.51 -16.47 -19.09
N GLY A 110 -35.69 -16.28 -20.39
CA GLY A 110 -36.87 -15.65 -20.94
C GLY A 110 -38.13 -16.44 -20.60
N GLU A 111 -39.21 -15.70 -20.35
CA GLU A 111 -40.55 -16.18 -20.64
C GLU A 111 -41.26 -15.13 -21.52
N PRO A 112 -42.03 -15.57 -22.53
CA PRO A 112 -42.49 -14.69 -23.60
C PRO A 112 -43.76 -13.93 -23.19
N SER A 113 -43.84 -12.72 -23.75
CA SER A 113 -45.02 -11.88 -23.73
C SER A 113 -46.29 -12.64 -24.16
N VAL A 114 -47.31 -12.62 -23.30
CA VAL A 114 -48.70 -12.83 -23.74
C VAL A 114 -49.39 -11.48 -23.63
N GLY A 115 -49.74 -10.93 -24.79
CA GLY A 115 -50.60 -9.76 -24.87
C GLY A 115 -52.05 -10.14 -24.56
N THR A 116 -52.78 -9.23 -23.94
CA THR A 116 -54.12 -8.79 -24.33
C THR A 116 -54.31 -7.38 -23.80
#